data_AF-A0A2D6XKP6-F1
#
_entry.id   AF-A0A2D6XKP6-F1
#
_cell.length_a   1.000
_cell.length_b   1.000
_cell.length_c   1.000
_cell.angle_alpha   90.00
_cell.angle_beta   90.00
_cell.angle_gamma   90.00
#
_symmetry.space_group_name_H-M   'P 1'
#
loop_
_entity.id
_entity.type
_entity.pdbx_description
1 polymer ?
#
loop_
_entity_poly.entity_id
_entity_poly.type
_entity_poly.pdbx_seq_one_letter_code
_entity_poly.pdbx_strand_id
1 'polypeptide(L)'
;MAKLYYGNGKCTVEGNVRGVHIKYRGAIEIDDKTSDSFAIVQQNNGIIIFPIGKGTLNDLFDYVGEFKILSVQSANEQGEKEPTTIHKVMDYTELLNTKSEDMTTKSEDLSATYISGGIVSKTLLKQPYINNLNTSIHNVELYLQDGTKYDGSSFHIHLADNSAMTGSEHTEDSQDLYYMSRGKLVPTKNPSLIPPATKERDMMNIAKNKKQGNKY
;
A
#
# COMPACT_ATOMS: atom_id res chain seq x y z
N MET A 1 22.24 2.80 -5.00
CA MET A 1 21.93 2.10 -3.73
C MET A 1 20.99 2.98 -2.95
N ALA A 2 19.80 2.46 -2.66
CA ALA A 2 18.78 3.16 -1.89
C ALA A 2 18.99 3.00 -0.38
N LYS A 3 18.47 3.93 0.40
CA LYS A 3 18.50 3.91 1.86
C LYS A 3 17.10 4.16 2.38
N LEU A 4 16.58 3.25 3.20
CA LEU A 4 15.30 3.43 3.87
C LEU A 4 15.54 3.85 5.31
N TYR A 5 14.97 4.97 5.71
CA TYR A 5 15.06 5.52 7.05
C TYR A 5 13.75 5.28 7.79
N TYR A 6 13.83 4.83 9.04
CA TYR A 6 12.65 4.71 9.91
C TYR A 6 12.99 5.00 11.37
N GLY A 7 12.10 5.69 12.06
CA GLY A 7 12.27 6.08 13.47
C GLY A 7 11.43 7.32 13.77
N ASN A 8 11.18 7.59 15.06
CA ASN A 8 10.44 8.78 15.51
C ASN A 8 9.09 9.00 14.80
N GLY A 9 8.41 7.91 14.47
CA GLY A 9 7.12 7.94 13.78
C GLY A 9 7.17 8.34 12.32
N LYS A 10 8.35 8.33 11.67
CA LYS A 10 8.51 8.65 10.25
C LYS A 10 9.20 7.52 9.50
N CYS A 11 8.78 7.29 8.26
CA CYS A 11 9.46 6.39 7.33
C CYS A 11 9.67 7.08 5.98
N THR A 12 10.92 7.11 5.52
CA THR A 12 11.32 7.75 4.25
C THR A 12 12.29 6.85 3.50
N VAL A 13 12.44 7.09 2.21
CA VAL A 13 13.42 6.42 1.35
C VAL A 13 14.21 7.45 0.55
N GLU A 14 15.51 7.23 0.42
CA GLU A 14 16.40 7.99 -0.43
C GLU A 14 16.96 7.09 -1.53
N GLY A 15 17.01 7.60 -2.77
CA GLY A 15 17.57 6.91 -3.93
C GLY A 15 16.60 6.88 -5.10
N ASN A 16 16.99 6.20 -6.19
CA ASN A 16 16.13 6.01 -7.35
C ASN A 16 15.14 4.86 -7.12
N VAL A 17 14.16 5.08 -6.26
CA VAL A 17 13.17 4.08 -5.86
C VAL A 17 11.80 4.49 -6.37
N ARG A 18 11.11 3.53 -6.98
CA ARG A 18 9.74 3.68 -7.47
C ARG A 18 8.74 2.77 -6.76
N GLY A 19 9.19 1.66 -6.21
CA GLY A 19 8.35 0.74 -5.45
C GLY A 19 9.10 0.21 -4.25
N VAL A 20 8.39 0.00 -3.15
CA VAL A 20 8.96 -0.52 -1.90
C VAL A 20 8.01 -1.56 -1.33
N HIS A 21 8.58 -2.68 -0.90
CA HIS A 21 7.90 -3.68 -0.10
C HIS A 21 8.64 -3.83 1.23
N ILE A 22 7.98 -3.47 2.32
CA ILE A 22 8.50 -3.50 3.69
C ILE A 22 7.79 -4.62 4.44
N LYS A 23 8.54 -5.59 4.95
CA LYS A 23 8.05 -6.53 5.96
C LYS A 23 8.46 -6.04 7.33
N TYR A 24 7.54 -6.03 8.28
CA TYR A 24 7.80 -5.55 9.63
C TYR A 24 7.15 -6.44 10.69
N ARG A 25 7.46 -6.15 11.95
CA ARG A 25 6.84 -6.71 13.15
C ARG A 25 6.33 -5.57 14.02
N GLY A 26 5.18 -5.80 14.66
CA GLY A 26 4.51 -4.85 15.54
C GLY A 26 3.15 -4.45 14.97
N ALA A 27 2.54 -3.42 15.55
CA ALA A 27 1.26 -2.88 15.13
C ALA A 27 1.37 -1.36 15.03
N ILE A 28 0.94 -0.81 13.88
CA ILE A 28 1.08 0.62 13.59
C ILE A 28 -0.15 1.24 12.96
N GLU A 29 -0.42 2.48 13.29
CA GLU A 29 -1.32 3.34 12.55
C GLU A 29 -0.50 4.11 11.51
N ILE A 30 -0.87 4.03 10.23
CA ILE A 30 -0.14 4.59 9.10
C ILE A 30 -0.89 5.81 8.55
N ASP A 31 -0.19 6.92 8.44
CA ASP A 31 -0.62 8.14 7.75
C ASP A 31 0.20 8.32 6.48
N ASP A 32 -0.44 8.16 5.33
CA ASP A 32 0.21 8.18 4.02
C ASP A 32 0.80 9.58 3.73
N LYS A 33 2.07 9.60 3.32
CA LYS A 33 2.78 10.82 2.88
C LYS A 33 3.30 10.68 1.45
N THR A 34 2.97 9.59 0.76
CA THR A 34 3.30 9.42 -0.64
C THR A 34 2.54 10.42 -1.51
N SER A 35 3.14 10.81 -2.63
CA SER A 35 2.44 11.64 -3.62
C SER A 35 1.36 10.83 -4.34
N ASP A 36 0.36 11.53 -4.92
CA ASP A 36 -0.73 10.96 -5.73
C ASP A 36 -0.29 10.02 -6.86
N SER A 37 0.99 10.02 -7.22
CA SER A 37 1.57 9.09 -8.19
C SER A 37 1.87 7.70 -7.61
N PHE A 38 1.63 7.48 -6.33
CA PHE A 38 1.86 6.21 -5.65
C PHE A 38 0.63 5.79 -4.86
N ALA A 39 0.54 4.48 -4.62
CA ALA A 39 -0.46 3.91 -3.75
C ALA A 39 0.22 3.07 -2.68
N ILE A 40 -0.28 3.17 -1.46
CA ILE A 40 0.13 2.36 -0.32
C ILE A 40 -0.93 1.30 -0.01
N VAL A 41 -0.47 0.07 0.23
CA VAL A 41 -1.31 -1.04 0.65
C VAL A 41 -0.64 -1.75 1.81
N GLN A 42 -1.41 -2.10 2.83
CA GLN A 42 -0.93 -2.81 4.01
C GLN A 42 -1.68 -4.12 4.20
N GLN A 43 -0.94 -5.23 4.31
CA GLN A 43 -1.51 -6.54 4.61
C GLN A 43 -0.48 -7.48 5.26
N ASN A 44 -0.89 -8.30 6.23
CA ASN A 44 -0.06 -9.35 6.84
C ASN A 44 1.32 -8.87 7.33
N ASN A 45 1.38 -7.71 7.99
CA ASN A 45 2.62 -7.03 8.39
C ASN A 45 3.59 -6.76 7.24
N GLY A 46 3.06 -6.64 6.02
CA GLY A 46 3.71 -6.11 4.84
C GLY A 46 3.09 -4.76 4.48
N ILE A 47 3.92 -3.83 4.04
CA ILE A 47 3.51 -2.58 3.40
C ILE A 47 4.10 -2.61 2.00
N ILE A 48 3.26 -2.36 1.00
CA ILE A 48 3.65 -2.25 -0.40
C ILE A 48 3.30 -0.85 -0.85
N ILE A 49 4.28 -0.14 -1.37
CA ILE A 49 4.12 1.15 -2.04
C ILE A 49 4.52 0.94 -3.48
N PHE A 50 3.63 1.27 -4.40
CA PHE A 50 3.84 1.05 -5.82
C PHE A 50 3.39 2.27 -6.64
N PRO A 51 4.01 2.49 -7.81
CA PRO A 51 3.70 3.65 -8.63
C PRO A 51 2.41 3.39 -9.40
N ILE A 52 1.47 4.32 -9.32
CA ILE A 52 0.30 4.41 -10.21
C ILE A 52 0.51 5.47 -11.31
N GLY A 53 1.45 6.40 -11.10
CA GLY A 53 1.75 7.50 -12.01
C GLY A 53 3.24 7.73 -12.27
N LYS A 54 3.60 8.99 -12.54
CA LYS A 54 4.99 9.46 -12.71
C LYS A 54 5.42 10.24 -11.49
N GLY A 55 6.58 9.91 -10.92
CA GLY A 55 7.14 10.60 -9.77
C GLY A 55 8.29 9.81 -9.14
N THR A 56 8.91 10.42 -8.14
CA THR A 56 9.94 9.83 -7.29
C THR A 56 9.37 9.56 -5.92
N LEU A 57 9.72 8.43 -5.32
CA LEU A 57 9.27 8.08 -3.98
C LEU A 57 10.31 8.53 -2.96
N ASN A 58 9.95 9.50 -2.10
CA ASN A 58 10.84 10.03 -1.06
C ASN A 58 10.19 9.82 0.33
N ASP A 59 9.11 10.54 0.59
CA ASP A 59 8.31 10.38 1.81
C ASP A 59 7.36 9.18 1.65
N LEU A 60 7.39 8.26 2.61
CA LEU A 60 6.54 7.06 2.58
C LEU A 60 5.30 7.28 3.43
N PHE A 61 5.48 7.35 4.75
CA PHE A 61 4.37 7.50 5.68
C PHE A 61 4.88 7.88 7.06
N ASP A 62 3.99 8.54 7.81
CA ASP A 62 4.14 8.69 9.25
C ASP A 62 3.43 7.52 9.95
N TYR A 63 3.90 7.15 11.15
CA TYR A 63 3.31 6.06 11.92
C TYR A 63 3.29 6.30 13.44
N VAL A 64 2.29 5.70 14.08
CA VAL A 64 2.17 5.57 15.53
C VAL A 64 2.10 4.08 15.89
N GLY A 65 2.79 3.64 16.94
CA GLY A 65 2.83 2.24 17.37
C GLY A 65 4.21 1.61 17.28
N GLU A 66 4.26 0.28 17.32
CA GLU A 66 5.50 -0.51 17.27
C GLU A 66 5.84 -0.87 15.82
N PHE A 67 6.94 -0.31 15.29
CA PHE A 67 7.41 -0.55 13.93
C PHE A 67 8.84 -1.09 13.91
N LYS A 68 8.98 -2.40 13.75
CA LYS A 68 10.28 -3.05 13.57
C LYS A 68 10.39 -3.66 12.17
N ILE A 69 11.13 -3.00 11.28
CA ILE A 69 11.38 -3.50 9.94
C ILE A 69 12.22 -4.78 9.99
N LEU A 70 11.75 -5.83 9.31
CA LEU A 70 12.42 -7.13 9.16
C LEU A 70 13.18 -7.21 7.84
N SER A 71 12.57 -6.72 6.76
CA SER A 71 13.20 -6.67 5.44
C SER A 71 12.57 -5.62 4.54
N VAL A 72 13.36 -5.15 3.58
CA VAL A 72 12.93 -4.21 2.55
C VAL A 72 13.37 -4.73 1.19
N GLN A 73 12.46 -4.64 0.22
CA GLN A 73 12.76 -4.81 -1.20
C GLN A 73 12.33 -3.53 -1.90
N SER A 74 13.16 -3.01 -2.79
CA SER A 74 12.79 -1.86 -3.61
C SER A 74 13.04 -2.13 -5.09
N ALA A 75 12.34 -1.38 -5.93
CA ALA A 75 12.48 -1.42 -7.38
C ALA A 75 12.70 -0.01 -7.94
N ASN A 76 13.54 0.09 -8.96
CA ASN A 76 13.80 1.33 -9.71
C ASN A 76 12.71 1.60 -10.77
N GLU A 77 12.92 2.62 -11.60
CA GLU A 77 11.98 2.99 -12.67
C GLU A 77 11.75 1.89 -13.72
N GLN A 78 12.74 1.03 -13.93
CA GLN A 78 12.72 -0.09 -14.86
C GLN A 78 12.07 -1.34 -14.24
N GLY A 79 11.66 -1.28 -12.97
CA GLY A 79 11.14 -2.42 -12.22
C GLY A 79 12.24 -3.41 -11.79
N GLU A 80 13.51 -3.03 -11.93
CA GLU A 80 14.63 -3.84 -11.48
C GLU A 80 14.86 -3.64 -9.99
N LYS A 81 15.33 -4.70 -9.32
CA LYS A 81 15.60 -4.66 -7.88
C LYS A 81 16.74 -3.70 -7.58
N GLU A 82 16.47 -2.68 -6.78
CA GLU A 82 17.49 -1.76 -6.28
C GLU A 82 17.97 -2.23 -4.89
N PRO A 83 19.28 -2.37 -4.65
CA PRO A 83 19.81 -2.68 -3.33
C PRO A 83 19.43 -1.58 -2.33
N THR A 84 18.84 -1.96 -1.19
CA THR A 84 18.37 -1.03 -0.15
C THR A 84 18.94 -1.39 1.20
N THR A 85 19.52 -0.41 1.89
CA THR A 85 19.94 -0.54 3.29
C THR A 85 18.89 0.04 4.21
N ILE A 86 18.67 -0.61 5.35
CA ILE A 86 17.71 -0.16 6.37
C ILE A 86 18.48 0.62 7.43
N HIS A 87 18.15 1.89 7.58
CA HIS A 87 18.71 2.78 8.58
C HIS A 87 17.64 3.10 9.61
N LYS A 88 17.83 2.62 10.84
CA LYS A 88 17.03 3.12 11.94
C LYS A 88 17.54 4.52 12.28
N VAL A 89 16.68 5.53 12.17
CA VAL A 89 16.95 6.84 12.74
C VAL A 89 16.86 6.65 14.25
N MET A 90 18.01 6.45 14.88
CA MET A 90 18.13 6.65 16.32
C MET A 90 18.24 8.16 16.54
N ASP A 91 17.68 8.67 17.63
CA ASP A 91 18.05 10.00 18.09
C ASP A 91 19.57 9.99 18.30
N TYR A 92 20.27 10.63 17.36
CA TYR A 92 21.71 10.51 17.23
C TYR A 92 22.37 11.14 18.46
N THR A 93 22.77 10.30 19.42
CA THR A 93 23.83 10.64 20.35
C THR A 93 25.15 10.93 19.61
N GLU A 94 25.30 10.42 18.37
CA GLU A 94 26.47 10.69 17.52
C GLU A 94 26.43 12.07 16.84
N LEU A 95 25.28 12.75 16.81
CA LEU A 95 25.15 14.16 16.42
C LEU A 95 25.30 15.11 17.62
N LEU A 96 25.44 14.59 18.84
CA LEU A 96 25.90 15.34 20.00
C LEU A 96 27.42 15.59 19.85
N ASN A 97 27.80 16.37 18.85
CA ASN A 97 29.08 17.08 18.81
C ASN A 97 28.99 18.38 19.65
N THR A 98 28.05 18.45 20.58
CA THR A 98 27.89 19.54 21.53
C THR A 98 28.82 19.33 22.71
N LYS A 99 29.47 20.41 23.16
CA LYS A 99 30.25 20.38 24.40
C LYS A 99 29.31 20.00 25.54
N SER A 100 29.83 19.25 26.51
CA SER A 100 29.09 18.79 27.70
C SER A 100 28.36 19.90 28.47
N GLU A 101 28.74 21.16 28.24
CA GLU A 101 28.20 22.36 28.85
C GLU A 101 26.89 22.85 28.20
N ASP A 102 26.64 22.52 26.93
CA ASP A 102 25.44 22.96 26.16
C ASP A 102 24.37 21.87 26.05
N MET A 103 24.57 20.73 26.69
CA MET A 103 23.71 19.57 26.53
C MET A 103 22.50 19.65 27.49
N THR A 104 21.42 20.29 27.05
CA THR A 104 20.13 20.33 27.77
C THR A 104 19.19 19.17 27.43
N THR A 105 19.63 18.22 26.60
CA THR A 105 18.84 17.05 26.18
C THR A 105 18.60 16.14 27.38
N LYS A 106 17.33 15.90 27.73
CA LYS A 106 17.01 15.01 28.85
C LYS A 106 17.23 13.57 28.43
N SER A 107 17.62 12.70 29.38
CA SER A 107 17.80 11.26 29.11
C SER A 107 16.53 10.60 28.57
N GLU A 108 15.35 11.16 28.84
CA GLU A 108 14.07 10.72 28.27
C GLU A 108 14.00 10.88 26.74
N ASP A 109 14.63 11.92 26.20
CA ASP A 109 14.66 12.24 24.77
C ASP A 109 15.59 11.31 23.97
N LEU A 110 16.35 10.44 24.64
CA LEU A 110 17.24 9.45 24.01
C LEU A 110 16.57 8.07 23.85
N SER A 111 15.28 7.95 24.22
CA SER A 111 14.56 6.68 24.28
C SER A 111 13.80 6.29 23.01
N ALA A 112 14.25 6.74 21.82
CA ALA A 112 13.70 6.31 20.53
C ALA A 112 13.85 4.78 20.29
N THR A 113 12.90 4.02 20.80
CA THR A 113 12.76 2.58 20.58
C THR A 113 12.09 2.31 19.23
N TYR A 114 11.46 1.15 19.05
CA TYR A 114 10.62 0.88 17.87
C TYR A 114 9.21 1.44 18.03
N ILE A 115 8.93 2.08 19.15
CA ILE A 115 7.59 2.55 19.52
C ILE A 115 7.57 4.06 19.33
N SER A 116 6.64 4.53 18.50
CA SER A 116 6.34 5.94 18.34
C SER A 116 4.94 6.23 18.90
N GLY A 117 4.81 7.14 19.85
CA GLY A 117 3.52 7.50 20.43
C GLY A 117 2.86 6.38 21.23
N GLY A 118 1.55 6.17 21.01
CA GLY A 118 0.72 5.23 21.78
C GLY A 118 0.83 3.77 21.34
N ILE A 119 0.36 2.85 22.20
CA ILE A 119 0.25 1.43 21.86
C ILE A 119 -0.95 1.24 20.93
N VAL A 120 -0.67 0.75 19.73
CA VAL A 120 -1.69 0.41 18.73
C VAL A 120 -1.97 -1.10 18.82
N SER A 121 -3.24 -1.49 18.89
CA SER A 121 -3.64 -2.90 19.03
C SER A 121 -3.63 -3.66 17.72
N LYS A 122 -3.85 -2.98 16.59
CA LYS A 122 -3.90 -3.55 15.25
C LYS A 122 -3.42 -2.54 14.24
N THR A 123 -2.65 -2.99 13.24
CA THR A 123 -2.27 -2.12 12.15
C THR A 123 -3.48 -1.55 11.42
N LEU A 124 -3.46 -0.24 11.19
CA LEU A 124 -4.48 0.50 10.47
C LEU A 124 -3.84 1.45 9.46
N LEU A 125 -4.32 1.45 8.22
CA LEU A 125 -4.00 2.48 7.24
C LEU A 125 -5.11 3.53 7.27
N LYS A 126 -4.79 4.80 7.55
CA LYS A 126 -5.79 5.88 7.67
C LYS A 126 -6.51 6.20 6.38
N GLN A 127 -5.83 6.01 5.25
CA GLN A 127 -6.39 6.28 3.93
C GLN A 127 -6.89 4.96 3.33
N PRO A 128 -8.22 4.70 3.33
CA PRO A 128 -8.77 3.46 2.80
C PRO A 128 -9.01 3.53 1.28
N TYR A 129 -8.54 4.58 0.59
CA TYR A 129 -8.85 4.84 -0.82
C TYR A 129 -7.60 5.16 -1.66
N ILE A 130 -7.52 4.59 -2.87
CA ILE A 130 -6.64 5.07 -3.94
C ILE A 130 -7.44 6.03 -4.80
N ASN A 131 -7.16 7.32 -4.67
CA ASN A 131 -7.89 8.39 -5.35
C ASN A 131 -7.29 8.71 -6.72
N ASN A 132 -8.00 9.55 -7.48
CA ASN A 132 -7.50 10.19 -8.70
C ASN A 132 -7.08 9.24 -9.83
N LEU A 133 -7.67 8.04 -9.90
CA LEU A 133 -7.41 7.10 -11.00
C LEU A 133 -8.18 7.50 -12.25
N ASN A 134 -7.63 7.20 -13.43
CA ASN A 134 -8.22 7.62 -14.68
C ASN A 134 -8.40 6.46 -15.68
N THR A 135 -9.61 6.30 -16.20
CA THR A 135 -9.99 5.21 -17.12
C THR A 135 -9.19 5.24 -18.42
N SER A 136 -8.90 6.43 -18.96
CA SER A 136 -8.10 6.63 -20.17
C SER A 136 -6.61 6.35 -19.99
N ILE A 137 -6.06 6.68 -18.81
CA ILE A 137 -4.63 6.45 -18.50
C ILE A 137 -4.36 4.96 -18.31
N HIS A 138 -5.27 4.26 -17.62
CA HIS A 138 -5.11 2.85 -17.29
C HIS A 138 -5.75 1.89 -18.32
N ASN A 139 -6.38 2.42 -19.38
CA ASN A 139 -7.10 1.66 -20.40
C ASN A 139 -8.09 0.65 -19.80
N VAL A 140 -8.82 1.08 -18.76
CA VAL A 140 -9.79 0.24 -18.05
C VAL A 140 -11.18 0.60 -18.53
N GLU A 141 -11.92 -0.40 -19.01
CA GLU A 141 -13.34 -0.25 -19.32
C GLU A 141 -14.18 -0.61 -18.11
N LEU A 142 -14.78 0.42 -17.52
CA LEU A 142 -15.69 0.30 -16.39
C LEU A 142 -17.12 0.57 -16.83
N TYR A 143 -18.07 0.04 -16.06
CA TYR A 143 -19.49 0.06 -16.35
C TYR A 143 -20.26 0.37 -15.06
N LEU A 144 -21.42 1.00 -15.20
CA LEU A 144 -22.40 1.16 -14.13
C LEU A 144 -23.18 -0.16 -13.95
N GLN A 145 -23.95 -0.24 -12.85
CA GLN A 145 -24.72 -1.44 -12.50
C GLN A 145 -25.75 -1.86 -13.56
N ASP A 146 -26.27 -0.90 -14.32
CA ASP A 146 -27.21 -1.13 -15.42
C ASP A 146 -26.53 -1.65 -16.71
N GLY A 147 -25.20 -1.72 -16.73
CA GLY A 147 -24.40 -2.11 -17.88
C GLY A 147 -24.03 -0.95 -18.81
N THR A 148 -24.43 0.28 -18.50
CA THR A 148 -23.99 1.48 -19.22
C THR A 148 -22.49 1.67 -19.03
N LYS A 149 -21.75 1.97 -20.10
CA LYS A 149 -20.32 2.24 -20.01
C LYS A 149 -20.09 3.50 -19.16
N TYR A 150 -19.15 3.42 -18.23
CA TYR A 150 -18.77 4.56 -17.42
C TYR A 150 -17.89 5.49 -18.23
N ASP A 151 -18.45 6.65 -18.62
CA ASP A 151 -17.76 7.68 -19.40
C ASP A 151 -17.02 8.71 -18.52
N GLY A 152 -17.05 8.54 -17.19
CA GLY A 152 -16.32 9.41 -16.29
C GLY A 152 -14.80 9.26 -16.47
N SER A 153 -14.09 10.38 -16.49
CA SER A 153 -12.63 10.40 -16.64
C SER A 153 -11.91 9.83 -15.41
N SER A 154 -12.54 9.95 -14.23
CA SER A 154 -11.90 9.66 -12.95
C SER A 154 -12.69 8.67 -12.10
N PHE A 155 -11.99 7.83 -11.37
CA PHE A 155 -12.53 6.87 -10.41
C PHE A 155 -11.57 6.74 -9.22
N HIS A 156 -11.99 6.07 -8.17
CA HIS A 156 -11.13 5.71 -7.04
C HIS A 156 -11.34 4.24 -6.65
N ILE A 157 -10.39 3.65 -5.93
CA ILE A 157 -10.48 2.27 -5.45
C ILE A 157 -10.53 2.25 -3.93
N HIS A 158 -11.49 1.54 -3.35
CA HIS A 158 -11.52 1.24 -1.92
C HIS A 158 -10.57 0.09 -1.61
N LEU A 159 -9.57 0.31 -0.77
CA LEU A 159 -8.59 -0.71 -0.38
C LEU A 159 -9.18 -1.83 0.48
N ALA A 160 -10.29 -1.56 1.17
CA ALA A 160 -10.92 -2.55 2.05
C ALA A 160 -11.53 -3.73 1.29
N ASP A 161 -12.08 -3.48 0.09
CA ASP A 161 -12.75 -4.49 -0.72
C ASP A 161 -12.37 -4.46 -2.20
N ASN A 162 -11.38 -3.64 -2.59
CA ASN A 162 -10.96 -3.38 -3.96
C ASN A 162 -12.09 -2.97 -4.91
N SER A 163 -13.19 -2.40 -4.41
CA SER A 163 -14.21 -1.83 -5.27
C SER A 163 -13.69 -0.57 -5.96
N ALA A 164 -13.89 -0.49 -7.27
CA ALA A 164 -13.72 0.76 -8.00
C ALA A 164 -15.05 1.52 -7.93
N MET A 165 -15.00 2.82 -7.69
CA MET A 165 -16.19 3.66 -7.55
C MET A 165 -16.05 4.95 -8.36
N THR A 166 -17.19 5.55 -8.72
CA THR A 166 -17.24 6.79 -9.50
C THR A 166 -16.64 7.98 -8.74
N GLY A 167 -16.06 8.92 -9.48
CA GLY A 167 -15.46 10.14 -8.93
C GLY A 167 -14.01 9.94 -8.52
N SER A 168 -13.25 11.04 -8.51
CA SER A 168 -11.83 11.06 -8.16
C SER A 168 -11.56 10.86 -6.67
N GLU A 169 -12.54 11.21 -5.83
CA GLU A 169 -12.52 11.06 -4.38
C GLU A 169 -13.77 10.31 -3.91
N HIS A 170 -13.69 9.73 -2.72
CA HIS A 170 -14.84 9.08 -2.10
C HIS A 170 -15.86 10.11 -1.60
N THR A 171 -17.09 9.97 -2.07
CA THR A 171 -18.26 10.76 -1.63
C THR A 171 -19.43 9.83 -1.35
N GLU A 172 -20.45 10.33 -0.63
CA GLU A 172 -21.69 9.55 -0.38
C GLU A 172 -22.43 9.21 -1.68
N ASP A 173 -22.22 10.00 -2.74
CA ASP A 173 -22.83 9.82 -4.06
C ASP A 173 -22.01 8.88 -4.98
N SER A 174 -20.85 8.42 -4.53
CA SER A 174 -20.01 7.52 -5.32
C SER A 174 -20.72 6.18 -5.57
N GLN A 175 -20.76 5.76 -6.83
CA GLN A 175 -21.42 4.54 -7.27
C GLN A 175 -20.40 3.44 -7.55
N ASP A 176 -20.75 2.19 -7.26
CA ASP A 176 -19.92 1.03 -7.57
C ASP A 176 -19.75 0.85 -9.09
N LEU A 177 -18.52 0.57 -9.50
CA LEU A 177 -18.17 0.28 -10.88
C LEU A 177 -17.98 -1.22 -11.10
N TYR A 178 -18.23 -1.63 -12.34
CA TYR A 178 -18.24 -3.01 -12.80
C TYR A 178 -17.31 -3.15 -14.00
N TYR A 179 -16.90 -4.38 -14.30
CA TYR A 179 -16.16 -4.71 -15.51
C TYR A 179 -16.88 -5.81 -16.29
N MET A 180 -16.66 -5.84 -17.60
CA MET A 180 -17.26 -6.84 -18.48
C MET A 180 -16.36 -8.08 -18.55
N SER A 181 -16.88 -9.26 -18.19
CA SER A 181 -16.20 -10.54 -18.33
C SER A 181 -17.07 -11.53 -19.09
N ARG A 182 -16.61 -11.98 -20.26
CA ARG A 182 -17.36 -12.92 -21.13
C ARG A 182 -18.80 -12.46 -21.40
N GLY A 183 -19.01 -11.16 -21.61
CA GLY A 183 -20.32 -10.56 -21.87
C GLY A 183 -21.24 -10.48 -20.64
N LYS A 184 -20.71 -10.70 -19.44
CA LYS A 184 -21.43 -10.52 -18.17
C LYS A 184 -20.80 -9.39 -17.37
N LEU A 185 -21.67 -8.58 -16.78
CA LEU A 185 -21.28 -7.54 -15.85
C LEU A 185 -20.84 -8.17 -14.52
N VAL A 186 -19.63 -7.86 -14.06
CA VAL A 186 -19.05 -8.38 -12.82
C VAL A 186 -18.65 -7.20 -11.93
N PRO A 187 -19.04 -7.19 -10.63
CA PRO A 187 -18.64 -6.13 -9.72
C PRO A 187 -17.12 -6.12 -9.54
N THR A 188 -16.53 -4.93 -9.45
CA THR A 188 -15.10 -4.78 -9.12
C THR A 188 -14.79 -5.17 -7.68
N LYS A 189 -15.78 -5.03 -6.79
CA LYS A 189 -15.73 -5.44 -5.39
C LYS A 189 -15.26 -6.89 -5.23
N ASN A 190 -14.10 -7.05 -4.60
CA ASN A 190 -13.47 -8.32 -4.30
C ASN A 190 -13.00 -8.36 -2.82
N PRO A 191 -13.91 -8.63 -1.87
CA PRO A 191 -13.57 -8.68 -0.45
C PRO A 191 -12.66 -9.87 -0.11
N SER A 192 -12.60 -10.88 -0.99
CA SER A 192 -11.69 -12.01 -0.79
C SER A 192 -10.24 -11.69 -1.10
N LEU A 193 -9.94 -10.56 -1.74
CA LEU A 193 -8.60 -10.13 -2.18
C LEU A 193 -7.87 -11.15 -3.08
N ILE A 194 -8.53 -12.26 -3.45
CA ILE A 194 -8.04 -13.31 -4.32
C ILE A 194 -8.42 -12.93 -5.75
N PRO A 195 -7.48 -12.81 -6.69
CA PRO A 195 -7.80 -12.52 -8.09
C PRO A 195 -8.89 -13.48 -8.60
N PRO A 196 -9.95 -12.98 -9.27
CA PRO A 196 -11.04 -13.84 -9.75
C PRO A 196 -10.54 -14.95 -10.71
N ALA A 197 -9.41 -14.72 -11.39
CA ALA A 197 -8.74 -15.69 -12.26
C ALA A 197 -8.38 -17.02 -11.55
N THR A 198 -8.03 -16.97 -10.25
CA THR A 198 -7.72 -18.19 -9.48
C THR A 198 -8.97 -18.98 -9.12
N LYS A 199 -10.08 -18.31 -8.75
CA LYS A 199 -11.35 -18.97 -8.44
C LYS A 199 -11.94 -19.71 -9.64
N GLU A 200 -11.84 -19.15 -10.85
CA GLU A 200 -12.29 -19.83 -12.07
C GLU A 200 -11.45 -21.07 -12.38
N ARG A 201 -10.12 -20.99 -12.24
CA ARG A 201 -9.24 -22.16 -12.42
C ARG A 201 -9.54 -23.26 -11.42
N ASP A 202 -9.74 -22.90 -10.16
CA ASP A 202 -10.05 -23.87 -9.10
C ASP A 202 -11.42 -24.52 -9.33
N MET A 203 -12.44 -23.75 -9.71
CA MET A 203 -13.76 -24.29 -10.09
C MET A 203 -13.68 -25.18 -11.34
N MET A 204 -12.90 -24.81 -12.36
CA MET A 204 -12.69 -25.65 -13.55
C MET A 204 -11.95 -26.95 -13.21
N ASN A 205 -10.98 -26.91 -12.30
CA ASN A 205 -10.24 -28.10 -11.86
C ASN A 205 -11.13 -29.04 -11.04
N ILE A 206 -11.97 -28.49 -10.14
CA ILE A 206 -12.97 -29.27 -9.39
C ILE A 206 -13.99 -29.92 -10.34
N ALA A 207 -14.45 -29.19 -11.37
CA ALA A 207 -15.39 -29.71 -12.37
C ALA A 207 -14.78 -30.81 -13.25
N LYS A 208 -13.49 -30.69 -13.61
CA LYS A 208 -12.76 -31.74 -14.35
C LYS A 208 -12.58 -33.01 -13.51
N ASN A 209 -12.23 -32.86 -12.23
CA ASN A 209 -12.04 -34.00 -11.33
C ASN A 209 -13.36 -34.75 -11.06
N LYS A 210 -14.50 -34.06 -10.94
CA LYS A 210 -15.83 -34.70 -10.84
C LYS A 210 -16.22 -35.50 -12.09
N LYS A 211 -15.79 -35.08 -13.29
CA LYS A 211 -16.06 -35.83 -14.53
C LYS A 211 -15.20 -37.09 -14.69
N GLN A 212 -14.03 -37.14 -14.05
CA GLN A 212 -13.13 -38.31 -14.10
C GLN A 212 -13.44 -39.35 -13.01
N GLY A 213 -14.02 -38.94 -11.88
CA GLY A 213 -14.39 -39.84 -10.77
C GLY A 213 -15.62 -40.73 -11.00
N ASN A 214 -16.37 -40.55 -12.10
CA ASN A 214 -17.58 -41.33 -12.43
C ASN A 214 -17.33 -42.44 -13.47
N LYS A 215 -16.08 -42.88 -13.64
CA LYS A 215 -15.72 -44.02 -14.50
C LYS A 215 -15.17 -45.19 -13.68
N TYR A 216 -15.99 -45.72 -12.77
CA TYR A 216 -15.85 -47.09 -12.24
C TYR A 216 -17.23 -47.64 -11.92
#